data_AF-A0AAT9HJ75-F1
#
_entry.id   AF-A0AAT9HJ75-F1
#
_cell.length_a   1.000
_cell.length_b   1.000
_cell.length_c   1.000
_cell.angle_alpha   90.00
_cell.angle_beta   90.00
_cell.angle_gamma   90.00
#
_symmetry.space_group_name_H-M   'P 1'
#
loop_
_entity.id
_entity.type
_entity.pdbx_description
1 polymer ?
#
loop_
_entity_poly.entity_id
_entity_poly.type
_entity_poly.pdbx_seq_one_letter_code
_entity_poly.pdbx_strand_id
1 'polypeptide(L)'
;MMLLPPNAYRADERAVLAHYAEVAAAGLPIVAYNNPVDTKVDLVPELLARLHGEGWVHAVKEFSGDVRRAYRIAELAPELDLLIGADDVLLELALAGAKGWVAGFPNALPRACADLYRAAVNGDLDTALPLYRRLHPCSAGTREWSSYRRSSCPWTSWANAAAPAARPAYRWTPVRRRPSARPPRRPSRPDSRRGGHRHARQTRPARRRLAHRGHADPGGHRRHRHRPRRDHD
;
A
#
# COMPACT_ATOMS: atom_id res chain seq x y z
N MET A 1 -3.27 -7.55 9.10
CA MET A 1 -2.85 -6.21 9.55
C MET A 1 -3.12 -5.19 8.44
N MET A 2 -3.29 -3.90 8.77
CA MET A 2 -3.41 -2.83 7.77
C MET A 2 -2.08 -2.07 7.69
N LEU A 3 -1.56 -1.87 6.48
CA LEU A 3 -0.22 -1.33 6.25
C LEU A 3 -0.25 -0.17 5.27
N LEU A 4 0.25 0.99 5.68
CA LEU A 4 0.52 2.11 4.79
C LEU A 4 1.79 1.84 3.97
N PRO A 5 1.93 2.41 2.76
CA PRO A 5 3.23 2.46 2.12
C PRO A 5 4.23 3.24 3.00
N PRO A 6 5.56 3.09 2.75
CA PRO A 6 6.55 3.96 3.38
C PRO A 6 6.20 5.43 3.15
N ASN A 7 5.99 6.18 4.23
CA ASN A 7 5.44 7.54 4.18
C ASN A 7 6.36 8.60 4.83
N ALA A 8 7.55 8.19 5.30
CA ALA A 8 8.55 9.13 5.83
C ALA A 8 9.21 9.97 4.72
N TYR A 9 9.17 9.49 3.49
CA TYR A 9 9.66 10.14 2.28
C TYR A 9 8.87 9.62 1.07
N ARG A 10 9.02 10.28 -0.10
CA ARG A 10 8.45 9.78 -1.36
C ARG A 10 9.21 8.54 -1.81
N ALA A 11 8.71 7.37 -1.46
CA ALA A 11 9.32 6.10 -1.81
C ALA A 11 9.13 5.78 -3.30
N ASP A 12 10.18 5.20 -3.90
CA ASP A 12 10.07 4.58 -5.22
C ASP A 12 9.45 3.18 -5.11
N GLU A 13 9.07 2.59 -6.25
CA GLU A 13 8.44 1.27 -6.30
C GLU A 13 9.31 0.19 -5.64
N ARG A 14 10.63 0.25 -5.81
CA ARG A 14 11.58 -0.69 -5.21
C ARG A 14 11.52 -0.64 -3.68
N ALA A 15 11.48 0.55 -3.09
CA ALA A 15 11.35 0.72 -1.65
C ALA A 15 9.99 0.26 -1.13
N VAL A 16 8.91 0.49 -1.89
CA VAL A 16 7.58 -0.04 -1.53
C VAL A 16 7.59 -1.57 -1.51
N LEU A 17 8.09 -2.22 -2.57
CA LEU A 17 8.17 -3.68 -2.63
C LEU A 17 8.99 -4.25 -1.48
N ALA A 18 10.16 -3.69 -1.20
CA ALA A 18 11.00 -4.12 -0.08
C ALA A 18 10.26 -3.99 1.26
N HIS A 19 9.55 -2.87 1.49
CA HIS A 19 8.78 -2.66 2.72
C HIS A 19 7.68 -3.72 2.91
N TYR A 20 6.88 -3.98 1.88
CA TYR A 20 5.82 -4.99 1.97
C TYR A 20 6.37 -6.40 2.12
N ALA A 21 7.48 -6.75 1.46
CA ALA A 21 8.15 -8.03 1.62
C ALA A 21 8.64 -8.27 3.06
N GLU A 22 9.32 -7.27 3.64
CA GLU A 22 9.83 -7.34 5.02
C GLU A 22 8.69 -7.50 6.05
N VAL A 23 7.59 -6.77 5.87
CA VAL A 23 6.43 -6.89 6.77
C VAL A 23 5.69 -8.20 6.56
N ALA A 24 5.58 -8.69 5.31
CA ALA A 24 4.95 -9.96 4.99
C ALA A 24 5.68 -11.16 5.62
N ALA A 25 6.99 -11.05 5.85
CA ALA A 25 7.78 -12.07 6.54
C ALA A 25 7.32 -12.31 7.99
N ALA A 26 6.54 -11.40 8.59
CA ALA A 26 5.89 -11.63 9.89
C ALA A 26 4.75 -12.65 9.84
N GLY A 27 4.32 -13.10 8.66
CA GLY A 27 3.35 -14.20 8.49
C GLY A 27 1.88 -13.82 8.72
N LEU A 28 1.55 -12.53 8.80
CA LEU A 28 0.17 -12.06 8.94
C LEU A 28 -0.36 -11.48 7.62
N PRO A 29 -1.61 -11.77 7.22
CA PRO A 29 -2.20 -11.21 6.00
C PRO A 29 -2.19 -9.68 6.01
N ILE A 30 -1.81 -9.05 4.90
CA ILE A 30 -1.73 -7.59 4.79
C ILE A 30 -2.92 -7.04 3.99
N VAL A 31 -3.54 -6.02 4.56
CA VAL A 31 -4.43 -5.10 3.87
C VAL A 31 -3.63 -3.83 3.55
N ALA A 32 -3.32 -3.60 2.27
CA ALA A 32 -2.65 -2.38 1.85
C ALA A 32 -3.56 -1.18 2.08
N TYR A 33 -3.05 -0.10 2.66
CA TYR A 33 -3.80 1.14 2.81
C TYR A 33 -3.28 2.15 1.80
N ASN A 34 -4.03 2.34 0.72
CA ASN A 34 -3.72 3.36 -0.27
C ASN A 34 -4.36 4.70 0.11
N ASN A 35 -3.54 5.69 0.44
CA ASN A 35 -3.95 7.08 0.65
C ASN A 35 -2.86 8.00 0.07
N PRO A 36 -2.88 8.25 -1.25
CA PRO A 36 -1.82 9.01 -1.93
C PRO A 36 -1.75 10.47 -1.47
N VAL A 37 -2.88 11.03 -1.00
CA VAL A 37 -2.96 12.40 -0.51
C VAL A 37 -2.07 12.58 0.73
N ASP A 38 -2.17 11.68 1.70
CA ASP A 38 -1.43 11.82 2.96
C ASP A 38 -0.03 11.20 2.91
N THR A 39 0.10 10.06 2.22
CA THR A 39 1.37 9.30 2.20
C THR A 39 2.37 9.80 1.17
N LYS A 40 1.91 10.55 0.16
CA LYS A 40 2.71 10.96 -1.02
C LYS A 40 3.27 9.78 -1.83
N VAL A 41 2.78 8.57 -1.59
CA VAL A 41 3.07 7.35 -2.33
C VAL A 41 1.74 6.76 -2.79
N ASP A 42 1.60 6.58 -4.09
CA ASP A 42 0.38 6.05 -4.68
C ASP A 42 0.54 4.57 -4.99
N LEU A 43 -0.22 3.73 -4.31
CA LEU A 43 -0.33 2.30 -4.62
C LEU A 43 -1.28 2.15 -5.81
N VAL A 44 -0.79 2.49 -7.00
CA VAL A 44 -1.55 2.34 -8.24
C VAL A 44 -1.97 0.88 -8.45
N PRO A 45 -3.07 0.61 -9.18
CA PRO A 45 -3.58 -0.75 -9.39
C PRO A 45 -2.53 -1.77 -9.87
N GLU A 46 -1.61 -1.37 -10.75
CA GLU A 46 -0.52 -2.22 -11.24
C GLU A 46 0.43 -2.65 -10.12
N LEU A 47 0.75 -1.74 -9.19
CA LEU A 47 1.59 -2.04 -8.05
C LEU A 47 0.85 -2.91 -7.03
N LEU A 48 -0.43 -2.65 -6.78
CA LEU A 48 -1.27 -3.50 -5.93
C LEU A 48 -1.36 -4.93 -6.47
N ALA A 49 -1.57 -5.09 -7.78
CA ALA A 49 -1.60 -6.39 -8.42
C ALA A 49 -0.26 -7.13 -8.30
N ARG A 50 0.85 -6.41 -8.42
CA ARG A 50 2.19 -6.97 -8.18
C ARG A 50 2.36 -7.43 -6.73
N LEU A 51 2.02 -6.59 -5.75
CA LEU A 51 2.08 -6.93 -4.33
C LEU A 51 1.19 -8.13 -3.96
N HIS A 52 0.04 -8.25 -4.61
CA HIS A 52 -0.86 -9.39 -4.48
C HIS A 52 -0.27 -10.66 -5.11
N GLY A 53 0.32 -10.57 -6.31
CA GLY A 53 0.96 -11.69 -7.00
C GLY A 53 2.15 -12.29 -6.24
N GLU A 54 2.84 -11.50 -5.43
CA GLU A 54 3.89 -11.99 -4.52
C GLU A 54 3.33 -12.68 -3.25
N GLY A 55 2.00 -12.67 -3.07
CA GLY A 55 1.31 -13.22 -1.90
C GLY A 55 1.42 -12.35 -0.65
N TRP A 56 1.87 -11.09 -0.77
CA TRP A 56 2.05 -10.20 0.39
C TRP A 56 0.75 -9.51 0.77
N VAL A 57 -0.01 -9.01 -0.22
CA VAL A 57 -1.23 -8.22 -0.01
C VAL A 57 -2.47 -8.99 -0.43
N HIS A 58 -3.47 -9.03 0.45
CA HIS A 58 -4.71 -9.81 0.26
C HIS A 58 -5.94 -8.93 0.11
N ALA A 59 -5.86 -7.68 0.56
CA ALA A 59 -6.89 -6.68 0.34
C ALA A 59 -6.26 -5.28 0.23
N VAL A 60 -7.02 -4.32 -0.29
CA VAL A 60 -6.65 -2.91 -0.30
C VAL A 60 -7.79 -2.06 0.27
N LYS A 61 -7.46 -1.22 1.25
CA LYS A 61 -8.28 -0.07 1.62
C LYS A 61 -7.96 1.09 0.69
N GLU A 62 -8.87 1.37 -0.22
CA GLU A 62 -8.71 2.39 -1.27
C GLU A 62 -9.27 3.74 -0.80
N PHE A 63 -8.40 4.75 -0.66
CA PHE A 63 -8.72 6.10 -0.18
C PHE A 63 -8.28 7.17 -1.19
N SER A 64 -8.14 6.85 -2.47
CA SER A 64 -7.77 7.86 -3.48
C SER A 64 -8.97 8.72 -3.91
N GLY A 65 -10.19 8.21 -3.74
CA GLY A 65 -11.42 8.80 -4.30
C GLY A 65 -11.62 8.48 -5.79
N ASP A 66 -10.73 7.73 -6.44
CA ASP A 66 -10.88 7.35 -7.84
C ASP A 66 -11.63 6.02 -8.00
N VAL A 67 -12.93 6.12 -8.26
CA VAL A 67 -13.83 4.97 -8.46
C VAL A 67 -13.40 4.05 -9.60
N ARG A 68 -12.65 4.55 -10.59
CA ARG A 68 -12.17 3.75 -11.73
C ARG A 68 -11.17 2.69 -11.28
N ARG A 69 -10.48 2.92 -10.16
CA ARG A 69 -9.52 1.97 -9.60
C ARG A 69 -10.16 0.67 -9.17
N ALA A 70 -11.43 0.68 -8.75
CA ALA A 70 -12.14 -0.55 -8.40
C ALA A 70 -12.15 -1.55 -9.56
N TYR A 71 -12.55 -1.08 -10.74
CA TYR A 71 -12.56 -1.90 -11.95
C TYR A 71 -11.14 -2.31 -12.38
N ARG A 72 -10.20 -1.37 -12.34
CA ARG A 72 -8.81 -1.65 -12.73
C ARG A 72 -8.13 -2.67 -11.81
N ILE A 73 -8.41 -2.62 -10.51
CA ILE A 73 -7.93 -3.61 -9.54
C ILE A 73 -8.56 -4.97 -9.84
N ALA A 74 -9.87 -5.04 -10.06
CA ALA A 74 -10.55 -6.28 -10.40
C ALA A 74 -10.04 -6.91 -11.72
N GLU A 75 -9.66 -6.10 -12.71
CA GLU A 75 -9.05 -6.56 -13.97
C GLU A 75 -7.66 -7.19 -13.77
N LEU A 76 -6.83 -6.56 -12.93
CA LEU A 76 -5.42 -6.93 -12.77
C LEU A 76 -5.20 -8.00 -11.69
N ALA A 77 -6.04 -7.99 -10.66
CA ALA A 77 -5.96 -8.85 -9.49
C ALA A 77 -7.39 -9.16 -8.99
N PRO A 78 -8.14 -10.05 -9.66
CA PRO A 78 -9.54 -10.34 -9.33
C PRO A 78 -9.74 -10.92 -7.92
N GLU A 79 -8.71 -11.55 -7.36
CA GLU A 79 -8.71 -12.12 -6.01
C GLU A 79 -8.23 -11.13 -4.93
N LEU A 80 -7.88 -9.90 -5.30
CA LEU A 80 -7.51 -8.86 -4.35
C LEU A 80 -8.77 -8.16 -3.82
N ASP A 81 -9.08 -8.35 -2.55
CA ASP A 81 -10.26 -7.75 -1.95
C ASP A 81 -10.17 -6.22 -1.90
N LEU A 82 -11.23 -5.56 -2.37
CA LEU A 82 -11.37 -4.11 -2.31
C LEU A 82 -12.15 -3.69 -1.07
N LEU A 83 -11.60 -2.77 -0.28
CA LEU A 83 -12.27 -2.13 0.84
C LEU A 83 -12.40 -0.63 0.56
N ILE A 84 -13.60 -0.12 0.83
CA ILE A 84 -13.95 1.29 0.71
C ILE A 84 -13.23 2.05 1.82
N GLY A 85 -12.35 2.97 1.44
CA GLY A 85 -11.66 3.85 2.38
C GLY A 85 -12.31 5.23 2.46
N ALA A 86 -12.69 5.82 1.33
CA ALA A 86 -13.23 7.17 1.24
C ALA A 86 -14.78 7.16 1.31
N ASP A 87 -15.33 7.99 2.20
CA ASP A 87 -16.76 8.02 2.53
C ASP A 87 -17.63 8.59 1.39
N ASP A 88 -17.08 9.47 0.56
CA ASP A 88 -17.71 10.20 -0.53
C ASP A 88 -17.71 9.46 -1.88
N VAL A 89 -17.24 8.21 -1.89
CA VAL A 89 -17.33 7.29 -3.04
C VAL A 89 -17.87 5.91 -2.63
N LEU A 90 -18.54 5.86 -1.47
CA LEU A 90 -19.06 4.63 -0.88
C LEU A 90 -19.96 3.86 -1.84
N LEU A 91 -20.95 4.54 -2.40
CA LEU A 91 -21.99 3.89 -3.19
C LEU A 91 -21.39 3.28 -4.45
N GLU A 92 -20.51 4.04 -5.12
CA GLU A 92 -19.82 3.65 -6.33
C GLU A 92 -18.93 2.42 -6.11
N LEU A 93 -18.13 2.42 -5.03
CA LEU A 93 -17.25 1.30 -4.72
C LEU A 93 -18.02 0.07 -4.22
N ALA A 94 -19.12 0.25 -3.48
CA ALA A 94 -19.99 -0.85 -3.06
C ALA A 94 -20.62 -1.55 -4.27
N LEU A 95 -21.13 -0.79 -5.23
CA LEU A 95 -21.68 -1.32 -6.48
C LEU A 95 -20.62 -1.97 -7.38
N ALA A 96 -19.37 -1.49 -7.31
CA ALA A 96 -18.23 -2.11 -7.99
C ALA A 96 -17.74 -3.40 -7.30
N GLY A 97 -18.38 -3.86 -6.22
CA GLY A 97 -18.11 -5.14 -5.58
C GLY A 97 -17.16 -5.09 -4.38
N ALA A 98 -16.94 -3.93 -3.78
CA ALA A 98 -16.13 -3.81 -2.58
C ALA A 98 -16.67 -4.65 -1.41
N LYS A 99 -15.78 -5.32 -0.69
CA LYS A 99 -16.08 -6.34 0.34
C LYS A 99 -16.21 -5.78 1.75
N GLY A 100 -15.93 -4.49 1.93
CA GLY A 100 -16.03 -3.85 3.23
C GLY A 100 -15.84 -2.35 3.16
N TRP A 101 -16.11 -1.68 4.27
CA TRP A 101 -15.98 -0.23 4.42
C TRP A 101 -15.28 0.10 5.72
N VAL A 102 -14.11 0.75 5.61
CA VAL A 102 -13.26 1.12 6.75
C VAL A 102 -12.90 2.59 6.63
N ALA A 103 -13.72 3.48 7.20
CA ALA A 103 -13.61 4.91 6.99
C ALA A 103 -14.02 5.73 8.23
N GLY A 104 -14.10 7.06 8.07
CA GLY A 104 -14.44 7.97 9.16
C GLY A 104 -15.91 7.88 9.57
N PHE A 105 -16.82 7.83 8.61
CA PHE A 105 -18.26 7.87 8.92
C PHE A 105 -18.76 6.70 9.77
N PRO A 106 -18.37 5.43 9.53
CA PRO A 106 -18.82 4.32 10.34
C PRO A 106 -18.49 4.45 11.84
N ASN A 107 -17.46 5.24 12.18
CA ASN A 107 -17.12 5.53 13.58
C ASN A 107 -18.05 6.59 14.21
N ALA A 108 -18.51 7.57 13.43
CA ALA A 108 -19.36 8.66 13.91
C ALA A 108 -20.86 8.32 13.84
N LEU A 109 -21.25 7.53 12.83
CA LEU A 109 -22.65 7.26 12.44
C LEU A 109 -22.90 5.76 12.22
N PRO A 110 -22.56 4.88 13.17
CA PRO A 110 -22.44 3.44 12.93
C PRO A 110 -23.73 2.79 12.39
N ARG A 111 -24.89 3.17 12.92
CA ARG A 111 -26.19 2.60 12.48
C ARG A 111 -26.52 3.03 11.04
N ALA A 112 -26.53 4.33 10.79
CA ALA A 112 -26.84 4.87 9.45
C ALA A 112 -25.84 4.38 8.39
N CYS A 113 -24.57 4.27 8.75
CA CYS A 113 -23.53 3.71 7.88
C CYS A 113 -23.75 2.22 7.62
N ALA A 114 -24.06 1.42 8.64
CA ALA A 114 -24.34 0.00 8.45
C ALA A 114 -25.56 -0.24 7.55
N ASP A 115 -26.63 0.55 7.73
CA ASP A 115 -27.84 0.44 6.92
C ASP A 115 -27.57 0.85 5.46
N LEU A 116 -26.85 1.95 5.24
CA LEU A 116 -26.43 2.37 3.91
C LEU A 116 -25.53 1.31 3.24
N TYR A 117 -24.53 0.81 3.94
CA TYR A 117 -23.62 -0.19 3.38
C TYR A 117 -24.37 -1.46 2.98
N ARG A 118 -25.26 -1.98 3.82
CA ARG A 118 -26.09 -3.16 3.51
C ARG A 118 -26.98 -2.93 2.30
N ALA A 119 -27.67 -1.78 2.23
CA ALA A 119 -28.51 -1.46 1.08
C ALA A 119 -27.67 -1.39 -0.21
N ALA A 120 -26.51 -0.73 -0.15
CA ALA A 120 -25.61 -0.58 -1.30
C ALA A 120 -25.07 -1.92 -1.82
N VAL A 121 -24.55 -2.79 -0.95
CA VAL A 121 -24.01 -4.10 -1.39
C VAL A 121 -25.08 -5.08 -1.85
N ASN A 122 -26.33 -4.91 -1.41
CA ASN A 122 -27.47 -5.71 -1.88
C ASN A 122 -28.10 -5.15 -3.17
N GLY A 123 -27.61 -4.03 -3.70
CA GLY A 123 -28.18 -3.38 -4.88
C GLY A 123 -29.53 -2.68 -4.64
N ASP A 124 -29.95 -2.49 -3.38
CA ASP A 124 -31.16 -1.75 -3.00
C ASP A 124 -30.89 -0.23 -3.12
N LEU A 125 -30.92 0.27 -4.36
CA LEU A 125 -30.66 1.67 -4.66
C LEU A 125 -31.76 2.60 -4.16
N ASP A 126 -32.99 2.11 -4.04
CA ASP A 126 -34.13 2.88 -3.53
C ASP A 126 -33.92 3.26 -2.06
N THR A 127 -33.32 2.36 -1.28
CA THR A 127 -32.90 2.66 0.10
C THR A 127 -31.53 3.36 0.16
N ALA A 128 -30.55 2.90 -0.64
CA ALA A 128 -29.18 3.37 -0.53
C ALA A 128 -29.02 4.83 -0.98
N LEU A 129 -29.62 5.25 -2.09
CA LEU A 129 -29.44 6.62 -2.62
C LEU A 129 -29.93 7.71 -1.67
N PRO A 130 -31.13 7.63 -1.07
CA PRO A 130 -31.56 8.61 -0.07
C PRO A 130 -30.65 8.65 1.16
N LEU A 131 -30.22 7.51 1.68
CA LEU A 131 -29.30 7.44 2.81
C LEU A 131 -27.94 8.06 2.46
N TYR A 132 -27.40 7.72 1.29
CA TYR A 132 -26.13 8.26 0.82
C TYR A 132 -26.20 9.77 0.64
N ARG A 133 -27.24 10.30 -0.02
CA ARG A 133 -27.45 11.75 -0.18
C ARG A 133 -27.56 12.50 1.14
N ARG A 134 -28.17 11.90 2.16
CA ARG A 134 -28.25 12.48 3.50
C ARG A 134 -26.90 12.52 4.21
N LEU A 135 -26.06 11.52 4.00
CA LEU A 135 -24.74 11.42 4.63
C LEU A 135 -23.65 12.16 3.87
N HIS A 136 -23.77 12.28 2.55
CA HIS A 136 -22.75 12.86 1.67
C HIS A 136 -22.31 14.29 2.06
N PRO A 137 -23.17 15.22 2.50
CA PRO A 137 -22.72 16.55 2.94
C PRO A 137 -21.73 16.54 4.12
N CYS A 138 -21.71 15.45 4.91
CA CYS A 138 -20.78 15.28 6.02
C CYS A 138 -19.32 15.13 5.56
N SER A 139 -19.06 14.73 4.30
CA SER A 139 -17.70 14.49 3.80
C SER A 139 -17.05 15.81 3.35
N ALA A 140 -17.87 16.74 2.88
CA ALA A 140 -17.45 18.03 2.33
C ALA A 140 -17.08 19.09 3.39
N GLY A 141 -16.91 18.72 4.67
CA GLY A 141 -16.54 19.67 5.73
C GLY A 141 -17.51 20.84 5.90
N THR A 142 -18.76 20.67 5.47
CA THR A 142 -19.78 21.73 5.47
C THR A 142 -20.16 22.13 6.91
N ARG A 143 -20.80 23.30 7.07
CA ARG A 143 -21.30 23.83 8.36
C ARG A 143 -22.10 22.79 9.16
N GLU A 144 -22.74 21.85 8.46
CA GLU A 144 -23.56 20.76 9.01
C GLU A 144 -22.73 19.72 9.77
N TRP A 145 -21.53 19.34 9.27
CA TRP A 145 -20.58 18.49 10.00
C TRP A 145 -20.11 19.13 11.31
N SER A 146 -19.84 20.44 11.28
CA SER A 146 -19.47 21.18 12.50
C SER A 146 -20.60 21.21 13.53
N SER A 147 -21.86 21.25 13.09
CA SER A 147 -23.04 21.18 13.96
C SER A 147 -23.22 19.79 14.56
N TYR A 148 -23.12 18.75 13.73
CA TYR A 148 -23.25 17.35 14.14
C TYR A 148 -22.13 16.92 15.12
N ARG A 149 -20.89 17.35 14.86
CA ARG A 149 -19.72 17.10 15.73
C ARG A 149 -19.89 17.72 17.13
N ARG A 150 -20.62 18.84 17.23
CA ARG A 150 -20.91 19.52 18.51
C ARG A 150 -22.03 18.87 19.31
N SER A 151 -23.01 18.26 18.65
CA SER A 151 -24.20 17.72 19.33
C SER A 151 -24.08 16.26 19.76
N SER A 152 -23.25 15.45 19.07
CA SER A 152 -23.38 13.98 19.15
C SER A 152 -22.08 13.20 19.37
N CYS A 153 -20.92 13.86 19.47
CA CYS A 153 -19.62 13.18 19.56
C CYS A 153 -18.90 13.48 20.91
N PRO A 154 -18.85 12.54 21.87
CA PRO A 154 -18.18 12.73 23.17
C PRO A 154 -16.66 12.94 23.03
N TRP A 155 -16.09 12.62 21.87
CA TRP A 155 -14.65 12.68 21.59
C TRP A 155 -14.10 14.09 21.37
N THR A 156 -14.96 15.11 21.23
CA THR A 156 -14.50 16.51 21.06
C THR A 156 -13.82 17.10 22.30
N SER A 157 -13.95 16.49 23.49
CA SER A 157 -13.27 16.97 24.69
C SER A 157 -11.76 16.73 24.67
N TRP A 158 -11.28 15.64 24.05
CA TRP A 158 -9.84 15.31 24.02
C TRP A 158 -9.08 16.07 22.94
N ALA A 159 -9.65 16.23 21.74
CA ALA A 159 -9.02 16.96 20.65
C ALA A 159 -8.95 18.48 20.91
N ASN A 160 -9.92 19.05 21.64
CA ASN A 160 -9.88 20.46 22.06
C ASN A 160 -9.02 20.70 23.31
N ALA A 161 -8.74 19.68 24.12
CA ALA A 161 -7.77 19.77 25.22
C ALA A 161 -6.31 19.78 24.73
N ALA A 162 -6.06 19.51 23.44
CA ALA A 162 -4.73 19.39 22.84
C ALA A 162 -4.36 20.51 21.84
N ALA A 163 -4.96 21.70 21.95
CA ALA A 163 -4.50 22.93 21.28
C ALA A 163 -4.37 24.06 22.32
N PRO A 164 -3.39 24.98 22.17
CA PRO A 164 -2.32 25.11 23.15
C PRO A 164 -2.71 26.02 24.32
N ALA A 165 -2.81 25.43 25.53
CA ALA A 165 -2.47 26.20 26.72
C ALA A 165 -0.99 26.60 26.61
N ALA A 166 -0.69 27.87 26.90
CA ALA A 166 0.66 28.44 26.85
C ALA A 166 1.70 27.45 27.38
N ARG A 167 2.66 27.08 26.52
CA ARG A 167 3.71 26.10 26.83
C ARG A 167 4.49 26.56 28.07
N PRO A 168 4.51 25.81 29.19
CA PRO A 168 5.64 25.93 30.10
C PRO A 168 6.86 25.39 29.36
N ALA A 169 7.97 26.14 29.39
CA ALA A 169 9.22 25.76 28.73
C ALA A 169 9.69 24.39 29.25
N TYR A 170 9.47 23.34 28.46
CA TYR A 170 10.02 22.02 28.74
C TYR A 170 11.52 22.06 28.48
N ARG A 171 12.31 22.13 29.55
CA ARG A 171 13.76 22.01 29.51
C ARG A 171 14.11 20.53 29.41
N TRP A 172 14.56 20.08 28.25
CA TRP A 172 15.05 18.72 28.05
C TRP A 172 16.33 18.52 28.89
N THR A 173 16.28 17.78 29.99
CA THR A 173 17.49 17.25 30.64
C THR A 173 17.95 16.02 29.84
N PRO A 174 19.15 16.03 29.24
CA PRO A 174 19.65 14.87 28.54
C PRO A 174 19.88 13.72 29.52
N VAL A 175 19.34 12.54 29.18
CA VAL A 175 19.64 11.28 29.87
C VAL A 175 21.15 11.05 29.79
N ARG A 176 21.82 11.01 30.95
CA ARG A 176 23.24 10.60 31.04
C ARG A 176 23.37 9.20 30.44
N ARG A 177 24.19 9.08 29.39
CA ARG A 177 24.64 7.76 28.92
C ARG A 177 25.25 7.00 30.09
N ARG A 178 24.72 5.80 30.36
CA ARG A 178 25.44 4.83 31.21
C ARG A 178 26.80 4.55 30.57
N PRO A 179 27.90 4.46 31.34
CA PRO A 179 29.19 4.07 30.77
C PRO A 179 29.06 2.67 30.19
N SER A 180 29.50 2.50 28.94
CA SER A 180 29.65 1.17 28.36
C SER A 180 30.71 0.40 29.17
N ALA A 181 30.37 -0.83 29.58
CA ALA A 181 31.37 -1.73 30.15
C ALA A 181 32.46 -1.97 29.09
N ARG A 182 33.71 -1.74 29.49
CA ARG A 182 34.90 -1.99 28.67
C ARG A 182 34.95 -3.49 28.33
N PRO A 183 35.13 -3.90 27.07
CA PRO A 183 35.40 -5.30 26.78
C PRO A 183 36.74 -5.71 27.43
N PRO A 184 36.90 -6.97 27.89
CA PRO A 184 38.13 -7.42 28.53
C PRO A 184 39.33 -7.30 27.60
N ARG A 185 40.46 -6.83 28.15
CA ARG A 185 41.73 -6.71 27.43
C ARG A 185 42.17 -8.11 26.97
N ARG A 186 42.40 -8.28 25.66
CA ARG A 186 43.10 -9.46 25.14
C ARG A 186 44.53 -9.49 25.73
N PRO A 187 45.04 -10.66 26.16
CA PRO A 187 46.42 -10.76 26.59
C PRO A 187 47.35 -10.49 25.40
N SER A 188 48.36 -9.66 25.64
CA SER A 188 49.42 -9.31 24.70
C SER A 188 50.19 -10.56 24.29
N ARG A 189 50.23 -10.84 22.98
CA ARG A 189 51.13 -11.85 22.40
C ARG A 189 52.57 -11.31 22.45
N PRO A 190 53.56 -12.11 22.86
CA PRO A 190 54.96 -11.69 22.80
C PRO A 190 55.43 -11.62 21.34
N ASP A 191 56.28 -10.62 21.10
CA ASP A 191 56.89 -10.31 19.82
C ASP A 191 57.82 -11.45 19.38
N SER A 192 57.58 -12.01 18.20
CA SER A 192 58.47 -12.97 17.57
C SER A 192 58.66 -12.62 16.10
N ARG A 193 59.52 -11.63 15.86
CA ARG A 193 60.34 -11.61 14.64
C ARG A 193 61.26 -12.82 14.65
N ARG A 194 61.02 -13.80 13.77
CA ARG A 194 62.02 -14.65 13.08
C ARG A 194 61.32 -15.73 12.26
N GLY A 195 61.70 -15.83 10.97
CA GLY A 195 61.72 -17.11 10.26
C GLY A 195 60.75 -17.29 9.09
N GLY A 196 61.26 -17.12 7.86
CA GLY A 196 61.28 -18.22 6.90
C GLY A 196 60.07 -18.46 5.99
N HIS A 197 60.24 -18.07 4.72
CA HIS A 197 59.85 -18.77 3.49
C HIS A 197 58.75 -19.86 3.52
N ARG A 198 57.76 -19.77 2.61
CA ARG A 198 57.75 -20.46 1.30
C ARG A 198 56.41 -20.28 0.56
N HIS A 199 56.55 -20.24 -0.77
CA HIS A 199 55.50 -20.14 -1.78
C HIS A 199 54.45 -21.26 -1.73
N ALA A 200 53.19 -20.90 -2.02
CA ALA A 200 52.23 -21.83 -2.62
C ALA A 200 51.52 -21.13 -3.79
N ARG A 201 51.83 -21.60 -5.00
CA ARG A 201 51.22 -21.20 -6.28
C ARG A 201 49.76 -21.65 -6.29
N GLN A 202 48.83 -20.75 -6.60
CA GLN A 202 47.46 -21.12 -6.99
C GLN A 202 47.41 -21.34 -8.51
N THR A 203 47.25 -22.60 -8.93
CA THR A 203 46.96 -22.98 -10.31
C THR A 203 45.44 -23.05 -10.51
N ARG A 204 44.93 -22.23 -11.42
CA ARG A 204 43.59 -22.38 -12.04
C ARG A 204 43.63 -23.45 -13.14
N PRO A 205 42.52 -24.15 -13.38
CA PRO A 205 42.10 -24.48 -14.75
C PRO A 205 40.66 -23.99 -14.99
N ALA A 206 40.41 -23.08 -15.93
CA ALA A 206 40.31 -23.26 -17.39
C ALA A 206 38.87 -23.58 -17.84
N ARG A 207 38.24 -22.56 -18.45
CA ARG A 207 36.96 -22.60 -19.15
C ARG A 207 37.04 -23.56 -20.35
N ARG A 208 36.01 -24.38 -20.55
CA ARG A 208 35.75 -25.03 -21.84
C ARG A 208 34.49 -24.44 -22.47
N ARG A 209 34.69 -23.72 -23.59
CA ARG A 209 33.69 -23.44 -24.62
C ARG A 209 33.64 -24.65 -25.55
N LEU A 210 32.45 -25.03 -25.99
CA LEU A 210 32.24 -25.74 -27.24
C LEU A 210 31.12 -25.03 -28.00
N ALA A 211 31.42 -24.69 -29.24
CA ALA A 211 30.53 -24.15 -30.26
C ALA A 211 30.60 -25.07 -31.48
N HIS A 212 29.70 -24.82 -32.44
CA HIS A 212 29.52 -25.42 -33.78
C HIS A 212 28.55 -26.61 -33.84
N ARG A 213 27.60 -26.73 -34.78
CA ARG A 213 27.17 -26.07 -36.06
C ARG A 213 25.68 -26.46 -36.23
N GLY A 214 24.76 -25.83 -36.96
CA GLY A 214 24.82 -24.95 -38.13
C GLY A 214 24.22 -25.66 -39.36
N HIS A 215 22.95 -25.39 -39.71
CA HIS A 215 22.27 -25.52 -41.05
C HIS A 215 20.75 -25.38 -40.84
N ALA A 216 19.88 -24.97 -41.77
CA ALA A 216 19.86 -24.02 -42.89
C ALA A 216 18.38 -24.01 -43.35
N ASP A 217 17.87 -22.83 -43.74
CA ASP A 217 16.53 -22.46 -44.27
C ASP A 217 16.22 -23.13 -45.66
N PRO A 218 15.15 -22.84 -46.46
CA PRO A 218 13.90 -22.07 -46.30
C PRO A 218 12.62 -22.68 -46.95
N GLY A 219 11.45 -22.05 -46.70
CA GLY A 219 10.27 -22.09 -47.59
C GLY A 219 8.95 -22.14 -46.82
N GLY A 220 7.91 -21.34 -47.07
CA GLY A 220 7.63 -20.32 -48.09
C GLY A 220 6.11 -20.06 -48.07
N HIS A 221 5.72 -18.78 -48.21
CA HIS A 221 4.38 -18.28 -48.64
C HIS A 221 3.17 -18.61 -47.71
N ARG A 222 2.14 -17.77 -47.51
CA ARG A 222 1.53 -16.70 -48.30
C ARG A 222 0.95 -15.60 -47.40
N ARG A 223 1.04 -14.37 -47.92
CA ARG A 223 0.27 -13.21 -47.49
C ARG A 223 -1.16 -13.33 -48.03
N HIS A 224 -2.18 -13.03 -47.23
CA HIS A 224 -3.44 -12.51 -47.76
C HIS A 224 -3.75 -11.17 -47.08
N ARG A 225 -3.58 -10.11 -47.88
CA ARG A 225 -4.15 -8.79 -47.65
C ARG A 225 -5.61 -8.86 -48.10
N HIS A 226 -6.55 -8.44 -47.26
CA HIS A 226 -7.85 -7.96 -47.73
C HIS A 226 -8.17 -6.63 -47.07
N ARG A 227 -8.36 -5.62 -47.93
CA ARG A 227 -8.96 -4.31 -47.68
C ARG A 227 -9.65 -3.92 -49.01
N PRO A 228 -10.54 -2.93 -49.02
CA PRO A 228 -11.95 -2.98 -48.65
C PRO A 228 -12.86 -2.90 -49.90
N ARG A 229 -14.18 -3.05 -49.75
CA ARG A 229 -15.15 -2.59 -50.76
C ARG A 229 -16.09 -1.54 -50.15
N ARG A 230 -16.28 -0.47 -50.93
CA ARG A 230 -17.14 0.68 -50.74
C ARG A 230 -18.60 0.34 -51.08
N ASP A 231 -19.50 1.06 -50.41
CA ASP A 231 -20.77 1.69 -50.82
C ASP A 231 -21.73 0.93 -51.75
N HIS A 232 -22.96 0.70 -51.26
CA HIS A 232 -24.20 1.22 -51.88
C HIS A 232 -25.38 1.17 -50.89
N ASP A 233 -26.19 2.24 -50.99
CA ASP A 233 -27.52 2.55 -50.43
C ASP A 233 -27.66 3.00 -48.96
#